data_AF-A0A150MDU0-F1
#
_entry.id   AF-A0A150MDU0-F1
#
_cell.length_a   1.000
_cell.length_b   1.000
_cell.length_c   1.000
_cell.angle_alpha   90.00
_cell.angle_beta   90.00
_cell.angle_gamma   90.00
#
_symmetry.space_group_name_H-M   'P 1'
#
loop_
_entity.id
_entity.type
_entity.pdbx_description
1 polymer ?
#
loop_
_entity_poly.entity_id
_entity_poly.type
_entity_poly.pdbx_seq_one_letter_code
_entity_poly.pdbx_strand_id
1 'polypeptide(L)'
;MRIHIFEQVLTGAIGCLLAGGNVRKLEINPEEVRVLQEELSGDEDRAIACKIRKAAGDLSELENLTRPSLRDSIEKSLPKITANILQTVRTNTLDKTFVPPLHPERKPSIRFFSNAKMADEAYREMIAELLVCRFSTDKLALIREKVKSFDDLEDVLLDARLSVKEILLLSDSLGDMEIAALIKRHPYHSDVQAVEVSEAEKTLRFSLKTFLEKLPSERRVRILPLADRLVEE
;
A
#
# COMPACT_ATOMS: atom_id res chain seq x y z
N MET A 1 -6.72 31.11 -7.74
CA MET A 1 -7.58 30.92 -6.55
C MET A 1 -6.67 30.69 -5.35
N ARG A 2 -6.56 31.65 -4.42
CA ARG A 2 -5.68 31.50 -3.23
C ARG A 2 -6.38 30.61 -2.21
N ILE A 3 -6.01 29.34 -2.17
CA ILE A 3 -6.48 28.40 -1.15
C ILE A 3 -5.86 28.83 0.18
N HIS A 4 -6.66 29.34 1.10
CA HIS A 4 -6.22 29.55 2.48
C HIS A 4 -6.04 28.16 3.10
N ILE A 5 -4.81 27.66 3.10
CA ILE A 5 -4.42 26.35 3.65
C ILE A 5 -5.02 26.13 5.05
N PHE A 6 -5.13 27.20 5.85
CA PHE A 6 -5.80 27.20 7.15
C PHE A 6 -7.26 26.73 7.12
N GLU A 7 -8.09 27.25 6.20
CA GLU A 7 -9.51 26.88 6.13
C GLU A 7 -9.69 25.41 5.74
N GLN A 8 -8.83 24.90 4.86
CA GLN A 8 -8.85 23.49 4.44
C GLN A 8 -8.44 22.56 5.58
N VAL A 9 -7.36 22.90 6.30
CA VAL A 9 -6.92 22.15 7.48
C VAL A 9 -7.99 22.17 8.58
N LEU A 10 -8.60 23.34 8.84
CA LEU A 10 -9.67 23.48 9.83
C LEU A 10 -10.92 22.68 9.43
N THR A 11 -11.29 22.67 8.15
CA THR A 11 -12.39 21.86 7.64
C THR A 11 -12.11 20.36 7.83
N GLY A 12 -10.91 19.90 7.48
CA GLY A 12 -10.50 18.50 7.69
C GLY A 12 -10.50 18.08 9.17
N ALA A 13 -10.02 18.96 10.05
CA ALA A 13 -10.02 18.73 11.50
C ALA A 13 -11.44 18.60 12.06
N ILE A 14 -12.36 19.49 11.65
CA ILE A 14 -13.79 19.42 12.00
C ILE A 14 -14.39 18.11 11.48
N GLY A 15 -14.10 17.72 10.24
CA GLY A 15 -14.55 16.45 9.67
C GLY A 15 -14.12 15.24 10.50
N CYS A 16 -12.84 15.19 10.92
CA CYS A 16 -12.32 14.13 11.77
C CYS A 16 -13.07 14.05 13.11
N LEU A 17 -13.34 15.19 13.75
CA LEU A 17 -14.08 15.23 15.02
C LEU A 17 -15.52 14.78 14.87
N LEU A 18 -16.18 15.20 13.79
CA LEU A 18 -17.56 14.79 13.50
C LEU A 18 -17.67 13.28 13.25
N ALA A 19 -16.66 12.68 12.61
CA ALA A 19 -16.58 11.23 12.38
C ALA A 19 -16.10 10.43 13.62
N GLY A 20 -15.84 11.08 14.76
CA GLY A 20 -15.31 10.43 15.97
C GLY A 20 -13.85 9.96 15.85
N GLY A 21 -13.12 10.46 14.84
CA GLY A 21 -11.75 10.09 14.53
C GLY A 21 -10.67 10.92 15.26
N ASN A 22 -9.41 10.62 14.96
CA ASN A 22 -8.27 11.32 15.55
C ASN A 22 -7.89 12.55 14.71
N VAL A 23 -8.12 13.74 15.27
CA VAL A 23 -7.80 15.03 14.66
C VAL A 23 -6.36 15.16 14.17
N ARG A 24 -5.38 14.56 14.87
CA ARG A 24 -3.96 14.67 14.51
C ARG A 24 -3.61 13.99 13.19
N LYS A 25 -4.43 13.01 12.78
CA LYS A 25 -4.25 12.36 11.48
C LYS A 25 -4.72 13.27 10.35
N LEU A 26 -5.70 14.14 10.59
CA LEU A 26 -6.37 14.97 9.56
C LEU A 26 -6.83 14.13 8.35
N GLU A 27 -7.18 12.87 8.62
CA GLU A 27 -7.57 11.88 7.63
C GLU A 27 -8.95 11.36 8.01
N ILE A 28 -9.89 11.49 7.08
CA ILE A 28 -11.18 10.82 7.12
C ILE A 28 -11.20 9.79 6.00
N ASN A 29 -11.66 8.57 6.28
CA ASN A 29 -11.74 7.53 5.26
C ASN A 29 -13.09 7.59 4.51
N PRO A 30 -13.21 6.97 3.32
CA PRO A 30 -14.44 7.05 2.52
C PRO A 30 -15.69 6.51 3.24
N GLU A 31 -15.54 5.47 4.07
CA GLU A 31 -16.66 4.92 4.86
C GLU A 31 -17.11 5.88 5.96
N GLU A 32 -16.17 6.53 6.64
CA GLU A 32 -16.45 7.58 7.63
C GLU A 32 -17.17 8.77 6.99
N VAL A 33 -16.76 9.19 5.79
CA VAL A 33 -17.47 10.24 5.04
C VAL A 33 -18.89 9.81 4.69
N ARG A 34 -19.10 8.56 4.27
CA ARG A 34 -20.42 8.03 3.93
C ARG A 34 -21.34 7.98 5.15
N VAL A 35 -20.87 7.44 6.27
CA VAL A 35 -21.62 7.41 7.54
C VAL A 35 -21.98 8.83 7.98
N LEU A 36 -21.01 9.75 7.90
CA LEU A 36 -21.23 11.15 8.27
C LEU A 36 -22.24 11.85 7.34
N GLN A 37 -22.23 11.52 6.04
CA GLN A 37 -23.23 12.02 5.08
C GLN A 37 -24.63 11.52 5.42
N GLU A 38 -24.79 10.25 5.80
CA GLU A 38 -26.07 9.69 6.21
C GLU A 38 -26.59 10.35 7.49
N GLU A 39 -25.72 10.52 8.49
CA GLU A 39 -26.06 11.15 9.77
C GLU A 39 -26.47 12.62 9.59
N LEU A 40 -25.65 13.42 8.91
CA LEU A 40 -25.90 14.86 8.73
C LEU A 40 -27.08 15.13 7.78
N SER A 41 -27.35 14.25 6.82
CA SER A 41 -28.54 14.39 5.95
C SER A 41 -29.85 14.34 6.74
N GLY A 42 -29.89 13.57 7.83
CA GLY A 42 -31.06 13.44 8.71
C GLY A 42 -31.28 14.62 9.66
N ASP A 43 -30.30 15.49 9.83
CA ASP A 43 -30.35 16.63 10.74
C ASP A 43 -30.88 17.91 10.06
N GLU A 44 -31.51 18.78 10.85
CA GLU A 44 -31.80 20.16 10.43
C GLU A 44 -30.51 21.00 10.36
N ASP A 45 -30.50 22.02 9.49
CA ASP A 45 -29.31 22.89 9.30
C ASP A 45 -28.80 23.51 10.60
N ARG A 46 -29.69 23.83 11.53
CA ARG A 46 -29.33 24.35 12.87
C ARG A 46 -28.59 23.31 13.71
N ALA A 47 -29.01 22.05 13.65
CA ALA A 47 -28.37 20.97 14.38
C ALA A 47 -26.96 20.68 13.83
N ILE A 48 -26.81 20.66 12.50
CA ILE A 48 -25.51 20.52 11.82
C ILE A 48 -24.58 21.68 12.23
N ALA A 49 -25.06 22.92 12.21
CA ALA A 49 -24.28 24.09 12.63
C ALA A 49 -23.84 24.00 14.11
N CYS A 50 -24.69 23.47 14.99
CA CYS A 50 -24.33 23.22 16.39
C CYS A 50 -23.25 22.15 16.52
N LYS A 51 -23.35 21.02 15.78
CA LYS A 51 -22.33 19.97 15.76
C LYS A 51 -20.97 20.51 15.30
N ILE A 52 -20.95 21.29 14.22
CA ILE A 52 -19.72 21.93 13.68
C ILE A 52 -19.10 22.88 14.71
N ARG A 53 -19.91 23.72 15.37
CA ARG A 53 -19.42 24.66 16.38
C ARG A 53 -18.83 23.93 17.59
N LYS A 54 -19.48 22.85 18.02
CA LYS A 54 -18.98 22.00 19.11
C LYS A 54 -17.62 21.40 18.73
N ALA A 55 -17.50 20.80 17.55
CA ALA A 55 -16.24 20.25 17.06
C ALA A 55 -15.13 21.33 17.00
N ALA A 56 -15.42 22.54 16.54
CA ALA A 56 -14.45 23.63 16.56
C ALA A 56 -14.03 24.07 17.98
N GLY A 57 -14.96 23.98 18.95
CA GLY A 57 -14.68 24.17 20.37
C GLY A 57 -13.75 23.10 20.93
N ASP A 58 -14.09 21.83 20.70
CA ASP A 58 -13.29 20.67 21.14
C ASP A 58 -11.87 20.72 20.56
N LEU A 59 -11.72 21.15 19.30
CA LEU A 59 -10.41 21.38 18.66
C LEU A 59 -9.57 22.41 19.43
N SER A 60 -10.20 23.49 19.87
CA SER A 60 -9.52 24.58 20.59
C SER A 60 -9.05 24.15 21.98
N GLU A 61 -9.75 23.20 22.60
CA GLU A 61 -9.39 22.62 23.89
C GLU A 61 -8.31 21.53 23.76
N LEU A 62 -8.42 20.64 22.77
CA LEU A 62 -7.48 19.54 22.52
C LEU A 62 -6.05 20.02 22.21
N GLU A 63 -5.91 21.14 21.51
CA GLU A 63 -4.60 21.68 21.12
C GLU A 63 -4.03 22.70 22.12
N ASN A 64 -4.67 22.92 23.29
CA ASN A 64 -4.27 23.95 24.25
C ASN A 64 -3.98 25.30 23.56
N LEU A 65 -4.82 25.68 22.58
CA LEU A 65 -4.56 26.84 21.72
C LEU A 65 -4.58 28.12 22.56
N THR A 66 -3.39 28.51 22.99
CA THR A 66 -3.14 29.60 23.96
C THR A 66 -3.08 30.96 23.27
N ARG A 67 -3.12 31.00 21.93
CA ARG A 67 -2.97 32.23 21.14
C ARG A 67 -4.35 32.80 20.75
N PRO A 68 -4.74 33.98 21.26
CA PRO A 68 -6.02 34.62 20.92
C PRO A 68 -6.23 34.81 19.41
N SER A 69 -5.17 35.14 18.68
CA SER A 69 -5.21 35.35 17.22
C SER A 69 -5.65 34.12 16.43
N LEU A 70 -5.41 32.91 16.94
CA LEU A 70 -5.83 31.67 16.30
C LEU A 70 -7.31 31.37 16.55
N ARG A 71 -7.78 31.63 17.78
CA ARG A 71 -9.22 31.54 18.11
C ARG A 71 -10.04 32.50 17.26
N ASP A 72 -9.61 33.74 17.14
CA ASP A 72 -10.25 34.74 16.27
C ASP A 72 -10.30 34.29 14.80
N SER A 73 -9.27 33.58 14.35
CA SER A 73 -9.21 33.07 12.97
C SER A 73 -10.19 31.91 12.76
N ILE A 74 -10.32 31.00 13.74
CA ILE A 74 -11.31 29.91 13.72
C ILE A 74 -12.73 30.49 13.69
N GLU A 75 -13.03 31.45 14.57
CA GLU A 75 -14.35 32.10 14.65
C GLU A 75 -14.73 32.82 13.35
N LYS A 76 -13.78 33.50 12.71
CA LYS A 76 -14.01 34.17 11.42
C LYS A 76 -14.23 33.19 10.27
N SER A 77 -13.59 32.03 10.28
CA SER A 77 -13.72 31.02 9.23
C SER A 77 -14.93 30.11 9.41
N LEU A 78 -15.43 29.94 10.64
CA LEU A 78 -16.54 29.04 11.00
C LEU A 78 -17.82 29.24 10.16
N PRO A 79 -18.33 30.47 9.93
CA PRO A 79 -19.54 30.67 9.13
C PRO A 79 -19.38 30.16 7.70
N LYS A 80 -18.21 30.38 7.08
CA LYS A 80 -17.91 29.95 5.72
C LYS A 80 -17.79 28.42 5.63
N ILE A 81 -17.09 27.81 6.59
CA ILE A 81 -16.94 26.34 6.67
C ILE A 81 -18.31 25.69 6.88
N THR A 82 -19.13 26.25 7.77
CA THR A 82 -20.48 25.77 8.06
C THR A 82 -21.37 25.83 6.81
N ALA A 83 -21.37 26.96 6.10
CA ALA A 83 -22.14 27.11 4.87
C ALA A 83 -21.72 26.11 3.79
N ASN A 84 -20.41 25.87 3.64
CA ASN A 84 -19.89 24.89 2.69
C ASN A 84 -20.31 23.46 3.05
N ILE A 85 -20.13 23.05 4.32
CA ILE A 85 -20.55 21.71 4.78
C ILE A 85 -22.05 21.52 4.57
N LEU A 86 -22.88 22.47 5.02
CA LEU A 86 -24.34 22.43 4.82
C LEU A 86 -24.69 22.25 3.35
N GLN A 87 -24.12 23.06 2.47
CA GLN A 87 -24.34 22.94 1.03
C GLN A 87 -24.00 21.53 0.54
N THR A 88 -22.83 21.01 0.91
CA THR A 88 -22.39 19.69 0.44
C THR A 88 -23.17 18.52 1.03
N VAL A 89 -23.68 18.63 2.25
CA VAL A 89 -24.63 17.65 2.81
C VAL A 89 -25.90 17.63 1.97
N ARG A 90 -26.47 18.80 1.65
CA ARG A 90 -27.73 18.92 0.89
C ARG A 90 -27.60 18.49 -0.57
N THR A 91 -26.42 18.64 -1.16
CA THR A 91 -26.15 18.15 -2.53
C THR A 91 -25.64 16.71 -2.58
N ASN A 92 -25.56 16.02 -1.44
CA ASN A 92 -24.99 14.67 -1.33
C ASN A 92 -23.58 14.56 -1.95
N THR A 93 -22.74 15.56 -1.65
CA THR A 93 -21.36 15.65 -2.14
C THR A 93 -20.40 15.99 -1.00
N LEU A 94 -20.64 15.47 0.21
CA LEU A 94 -19.80 15.72 1.37
C LEU A 94 -18.35 15.22 1.18
N ASP A 95 -18.15 14.23 0.30
CA ASP A 95 -16.86 13.76 -0.20
C ASP A 95 -16.01 14.83 -0.90
N LYS A 96 -16.65 15.90 -1.40
CA LYS A 96 -15.95 17.06 -1.98
C LYS A 96 -15.47 18.05 -0.92
N THR A 97 -16.09 18.06 0.26
CA THR A 97 -15.70 18.92 1.38
C THR A 97 -14.70 18.22 2.29
N PHE A 98 -14.98 16.97 2.64
CA PHE A 98 -14.06 16.10 3.35
C PHE A 98 -13.42 15.16 2.34
N VAL A 99 -12.44 15.68 1.62
CA VAL A 99 -11.70 14.90 0.62
C VAL A 99 -10.94 13.81 1.37
N PRO A 100 -11.34 12.53 1.27
CA PRO A 100 -10.52 11.45 1.80
C PRO A 100 -9.16 11.54 1.13
N PRO A 101 -8.05 11.18 1.78
CA PRO A 101 -6.76 11.13 1.12
C PRO A 101 -6.91 10.33 -0.18
N LEU A 102 -6.71 10.99 -1.33
CA LEU A 102 -6.70 10.34 -2.65
C LEU A 102 -5.53 9.35 -2.80
N HIS A 103 -4.81 9.08 -1.72
CA HIS A 103 -3.54 8.38 -1.69
C HIS A 103 -3.51 7.36 -0.56
N PRO A 104 -3.85 6.08 -0.84
CA PRO A 104 -3.36 4.94 -0.05
C PRO A 104 -1.81 4.80 -0.01
N GLU A 105 -1.07 5.80 -0.54
CA GLU A 105 0.31 5.75 -1.06
C GLU A 105 1.35 6.53 -0.22
N ARG A 106 1.07 6.94 1.02
CA ARG A 106 2.16 7.37 1.93
C ARG A 106 2.76 6.22 2.73
N LYS A 107 2.82 5.02 2.14
CA LYS A 107 3.68 3.98 2.67
C LYS A 107 5.10 4.28 2.18
N PRO A 108 6.11 4.31 3.07
CA PRO A 108 7.47 4.55 2.62
C PRO A 108 7.84 3.49 1.60
N SER A 109 8.31 3.95 0.45
CA SER A 109 8.80 3.09 -0.62
C SER A 109 10.02 2.32 -0.13
N ILE A 110 10.10 1.05 -0.53
CA ILE A 110 11.18 0.16 -0.13
C ILE A 110 12.08 -0.03 -1.34
N ARG A 111 13.38 0.18 -1.15
CA ARG A 111 14.41 -0.23 -2.12
C ARG A 111 14.97 -1.56 -1.66
N PHE A 112 14.95 -2.54 -2.55
CA PHE A 112 15.50 -3.85 -2.31
C PHE A 112 16.85 -3.95 -3.01
N PHE A 113 17.91 -4.22 -2.23
CA PHE A 113 19.26 -4.36 -2.75
C PHE A 113 19.67 -5.82 -2.66
N SER A 114 20.06 -6.38 -3.80
CA SER A 114 20.68 -7.69 -3.90
C SER A 114 22.18 -7.60 -3.62
N ASN A 115 22.79 -8.73 -3.25
CA ASN A 115 24.23 -8.85 -3.20
C ASN A 115 24.85 -8.78 -4.60
N ALA A 116 26.17 -8.61 -4.67
CA ALA A 116 26.88 -8.69 -5.94
C ALA A 116 26.62 -10.02 -6.66
N LYS A 117 26.30 -9.95 -7.95
CA LYS A 117 26.10 -11.12 -8.81
C LYS A 117 27.37 -11.93 -8.95
N MET A 118 27.19 -13.22 -9.19
CA MET A 118 28.23 -14.14 -9.60
C MET A 118 28.85 -13.67 -10.93
N ALA A 119 30.15 -13.92 -11.11
CA ALA A 119 30.81 -13.63 -12.39
C ALA A 119 30.19 -14.48 -13.51
N ASP A 120 29.97 -13.88 -14.68
CA ASP A 120 29.28 -14.49 -15.83
C ASP A 120 29.80 -15.90 -16.18
N GLU A 121 31.12 -16.12 -16.13
CA GLU A 121 31.71 -17.42 -16.42
C GLU A 121 31.27 -18.49 -15.41
N ALA A 122 31.37 -18.17 -14.11
CA ALA A 122 30.95 -19.06 -13.04
C ALA A 122 29.43 -19.32 -13.08
N TYR A 123 28.64 -18.29 -13.45
CA TYR A 123 27.20 -18.44 -13.62
C TYR A 123 26.88 -19.42 -14.76
N ARG A 124 27.51 -19.25 -15.94
CA ARG A 124 27.34 -20.15 -17.09
C ARG A 124 27.73 -21.59 -16.76
N GLU A 125 28.86 -21.79 -16.09
CA GLU A 125 29.31 -23.11 -15.64
C GLU A 125 28.29 -23.77 -14.70
N MET A 126 27.77 -23.03 -13.72
CA MET A 126 26.75 -23.51 -12.80
C MET A 126 25.45 -23.89 -13.53
N ILE A 127 24.98 -23.06 -14.48
CA ILE A 127 23.78 -23.38 -15.26
C ILE A 127 23.98 -24.64 -16.09
N ALA A 128 25.14 -24.80 -16.74
CA ALA A 128 25.44 -26.01 -17.51
C ALA A 128 25.39 -27.27 -16.62
N GLU A 129 25.94 -27.19 -15.41
CA GLU A 129 25.88 -28.24 -14.40
C GLU A 129 24.43 -28.56 -13.97
N LEU A 130 23.62 -27.53 -13.71
CA LEU A 130 22.20 -27.68 -13.34
C LEU A 130 21.36 -28.34 -14.45
N LEU A 131 21.66 -28.05 -15.72
CA LEU A 131 20.91 -28.59 -16.85
C LEU A 131 21.15 -30.08 -17.08
N VAL A 132 22.32 -30.61 -16.72
CA VAL A 132 22.63 -32.05 -16.82
C VAL A 132 22.32 -32.83 -15.53
N CYS A 133 22.06 -32.12 -14.43
CA CYS A 133 21.76 -32.72 -13.14
C CYS A 133 20.39 -33.44 -13.14
N ARG A 134 20.39 -34.71 -12.71
CA ARG A 134 19.20 -35.59 -12.77
C ARG A 134 18.33 -35.52 -11.52
N PHE A 135 18.91 -35.22 -10.36
CA PHE A 135 18.23 -35.30 -9.08
C PHE A 135 17.93 -33.90 -8.55
N SER A 136 16.66 -33.67 -8.18
CA SER A 136 16.23 -32.38 -7.61
C SER A 136 16.97 -32.01 -6.34
N THR A 137 17.34 -33.00 -5.51
CA THR A 137 18.13 -32.77 -4.29
C THR A 137 19.47 -32.12 -4.60
N ASP A 138 20.14 -32.60 -5.64
CA ASP A 138 21.48 -32.17 -6.02
C ASP A 138 21.42 -30.80 -6.68
N LYS A 139 20.40 -30.54 -7.52
CA LYS A 139 20.13 -29.19 -8.05
C LYS A 139 19.93 -28.17 -6.93
N LEU A 140 19.07 -28.49 -5.97
CA LEU A 140 18.78 -27.58 -4.85
C LEU A 140 20.01 -27.35 -3.96
N ALA A 141 20.83 -28.39 -3.75
CA ALA A 141 22.08 -28.27 -3.00
C ALA A 141 23.06 -27.35 -3.73
N LEU A 142 23.25 -27.55 -5.04
CA LEU A 142 24.12 -26.74 -5.88
C LEU A 142 23.70 -25.26 -5.90
N ILE A 143 22.40 -24.99 -6.06
CA ILE A 143 21.85 -23.63 -6.03
C ILE A 143 22.16 -22.97 -4.67
N ARG A 144 21.85 -23.65 -3.56
CA ARG A 144 22.11 -23.10 -2.21
C ARG A 144 23.59 -22.86 -1.93
N GLU A 145 24.45 -23.72 -2.47
CA GLU A 145 25.89 -23.60 -2.32
C GLU A 145 26.45 -22.42 -3.11
N LYS A 146 26.07 -22.27 -4.38
CA LYS A 146 26.70 -21.33 -5.32
C LYS A 146 25.99 -19.98 -5.43
N VAL A 147 24.66 -19.93 -5.33
CA VAL A 147 23.87 -18.70 -5.49
C VAL A 147 23.87 -17.89 -4.20
N LYS A 148 24.39 -16.66 -4.25
CA LYS A 148 24.53 -15.76 -3.09
C LYS A 148 23.84 -14.40 -3.26
N SER A 149 23.43 -14.07 -4.47
CA SER A 149 22.65 -12.87 -4.76
C SER A 149 21.21 -13.25 -5.11
N PHE A 150 20.29 -12.33 -4.85
CA PHE A 150 18.90 -12.50 -5.23
C PHE A 150 18.73 -12.47 -6.75
N ASP A 151 19.47 -11.60 -7.44
CA ASP A 151 19.38 -11.50 -8.90
C ASP A 151 19.89 -12.76 -9.59
N ASP A 152 20.96 -13.40 -9.10
CA ASP A 152 21.38 -14.71 -9.62
C ASP A 152 20.33 -15.80 -9.34
N LEU A 153 19.63 -15.73 -8.20
CA LEU A 153 18.54 -16.66 -7.91
C LEU A 153 17.38 -16.47 -8.89
N GLU A 154 16.99 -15.22 -9.14
CA GLU A 154 15.96 -14.88 -10.10
C GLU A 154 16.30 -15.40 -11.51
N ASP A 155 17.52 -15.16 -11.97
CA ASP A 155 17.97 -15.69 -13.27
C ASP A 155 17.96 -17.24 -13.28
N VAL A 156 18.40 -17.89 -12.20
CA VAL A 156 18.35 -19.36 -12.07
C VAL A 156 16.92 -19.90 -12.17
N LEU A 157 15.94 -19.21 -11.59
CA LEU A 157 14.53 -19.62 -11.67
C LEU A 157 14.01 -19.63 -13.12
N LEU A 158 14.62 -18.85 -14.01
CA LEU A 158 14.27 -18.76 -15.43
C LEU A 158 15.13 -19.68 -16.30
N ASP A 159 16.44 -19.78 -16.02
CA ASP A 159 17.41 -20.43 -16.88
C ASP A 159 17.58 -21.94 -16.59
N ALA A 160 17.45 -22.37 -15.33
CA ALA A 160 17.86 -23.71 -14.90
C ALA A 160 16.82 -24.82 -15.14
N ARG A 161 15.70 -24.50 -15.82
CA ARG A 161 14.60 -25.44 -16.13
C ARG A 161 14.12 -26.21 -14.90
N LEU A 162 13.90 -25.49 -13.81
CA LEU A 162 13.41 -26.06 -12.56
C LEU A 162 11.94 -26.47 -12.69
N SER A 163 11.60 -27.60 -12.08
CA SER A 163 10.22 -28.03 -11.93
C SER A 163 9.49 -27.17 -10.90
N VAL A 164 8.15 -27.14 -10.97
CA VAL A 164 7.30 -26.47 -9.97
C VAL A 164 7.66 -26.89 -8.55
N LYS A 165 7.93 -28.18 -8.32
CA LYS A 165 8.31 -28.68 -6.99
C LYS A 165 9.65 -28.10 -6.51
N GLU A 166 10.65 -27.98 -7.38
CA GLU A 166 11.95 -27.39 -7.03
C GLU A 166 11.82 -25.90 -6.73
N ILE A 167 11.04 -25.16 -7.53
CA ILE A 167 10.77 -23.74 -7.29
C ILE A 167 10.09 -23.55 -5.94
N LEU A 168 9.06 -24.34 -5.61
CA LEU A 168 8.40 -24.28 -4.30
C LEU A 168 9.36 -24.52 -3.14
N LEU A 169 10.28 -25.49 -3.27
CA LEU A 169 11.28 -25.81 -2.25
C LEU A 169 12.36 -24.72 -2.08
N LEU A 170 12.66 -23.97 -3.15
CA LEU A 170 13.52 -22.79 -3.06
C LEU A 170 12.77 -21.64 -2.38
N SER A 171 11.53 -21.37 -2.79
CA SER A 171 10.69 -20.31 -2.22
C SER A 171 10.43 -20.49 -0.73
N ASP A 172 10.34 -21.73 -0.23
CA ASP A 172 10.20 -22.02 1.21
C ASP A 172 11.37 -21.48 2.04
N SER A 173 12.56 -21.35 1.45
CA SER A 173 13.76 -20.82 2.13
C SER A 173 13.89 -19.29 2.06
N LEU A 174 13.05 -18.62 1.28
CA LEU A 174 13.11 -17.17 1.09
C LEU A 174 12.37 -16.42 2.20
N GLY A 175 12.90 -15.25 2.55
CA GLY A 175 12.28 -14.28 3.44
C GLY A 175 11.12 -13.54 2.79
N ASP A 176 10.33 -12.85 3.62
CA ASP A 176 9.13 -12.12 3.16
C ASP A 176 9.46 -11.03 2.11
N MET A 177 10.66 -10.42 2.19
CA MET A 177 11.10 -9.38 1.23
C MET A 177 11.50 -9.96 -0.13
N GLU A 178 12.19 -11.09 -0.15
CA GLU A 178 12.62 -11.76 -1.39
C GLU A 178 11.39 -12.30 -2.15
N ILE A 179 10.41 -12.86 -1.44
CA ILE A 179 9.14 -13.26 -2.04
C ILE A 179 8.38 -12.04 -2.57
N ALA A 180 8.36 -10.92 -1.84
CA ALA A 180 7.74 -9.69 -2.31
C ALA A 180 8.41 -9.15 -3.59
N ALA A 181 9.74 -9.22 -3.67
CA ALA A 181 10.50 -8.84 -4.87
C ALA A 181 10.15 -9.72 -6.08
N LEU A 182 10.10 -11.05 -5.89
CA LEU A 182 9.68 -11.98 -6.95
C LEU A 182 8.26 -11.70 -7.44
N ILE A 183 7.32 -11.40 -6.54
CA ILE A 183 5.93 -11.06 -6.92
C ILE A 183 5.87 -9.78 -7.74
N LYS A 184 6.63 -8.77 -7.33
CA LYS A 184 6.69 -7.47 -8.02
C LYS A 184 7.25 -7.62 -9.44
N ARG A 185 8.36 -8.35 -9.59
CA ARG A 185 9.05 -8.57 -10.87
C ARG A 185 8.33 -9.58 -11.78
N HIS A 186 7.64 -10.57 -11.20
CA HIS A 186 6.89 -11.61 -11.92
C HIS A 186 5.41 -11.68 -11.51
N PRO A 187 4.58 -10.68 -11.89
CA PRO A 187 3.17 -10.66 -11.51
C PRO A 187 2.40 -11.87 -12.05
N TYR A 188 1.67 -12.54 -11.17
CA TYR A 188 0.92 -13.77 -11.47
C TYR A 188 -0.61 -13.53 -11.60
N HIS A 189 -1.07 -12.29 -11.40
CA HIS A 189 -2.49 -11.86 -11.49
C HIS A 189 -2.79 -10.96 -12.69
N SER A 190 -1.84 -10.72 -13.59
CA SER A 190 -2.04 -9.78 -14.68
C SER A 190 -2.94 -10.40 -15.77
N ASP A 191 -4.11 -9.78 -16.03
CA ASP A 191 -4.97 -9.99 -17.22
C ASP A 191 -4.28 -9.57 -18.55
N VAL A 192 -2.96 -9.42 -18.54
CA VAL A 192 -2.14 -9.01 -19.69
C VAL A 192 -1.99 -10.22 -20.62
N GLN A 193 -3.02 -10.50 -21.39
CA GLN A 193 -3.01 -11.41 -22.55
C GLN A 193 -2.26 -10.82 -23.76
N ALA A 194 -1.23 -9.99 -23.55
CA ALA A 194 -0.63 -9.18 -24.62
C ALA A 194 0.85 -9.45 -24.94
N VAL A 195 1.56 -10.27 -24.16
CA VAL A 195 2.95 -10.66 -24.47
C VAL A 195 3.08 -12.16 -24.31
N GLU A 196 3.55 -12.85 -25.35
CA GLU A 196 3.98 -14.24 -25.24
C GLU A 196 5.18 -14.32 -24.28
N VAL A 197 4.90 -14.59 -23.01
CA VAL A 197 5.92 -14.86 -22.00
C VAL A 197 6.50 -16.27 -22.20
N SER A 198 7.77 -16.46 -21.85
CA SER A 198 8.45 -17.75 -22.00
C SER A 198 7.80 -18.85 -21.15
N GLU A 199 8.00 -20.12 -21.50
CA GLU A 199 7.49 -21.25 -20.69
C GLU A 199 8.10 -21.27 -19.27
N ALA A 200 9.35 -20.81 -19.13
CA ALA A 200 10.00 -20.64 -17.83
C ALA A 200 9.27 -19.59 -16.99
N GLU A 201 8.94 -18.43 -17.58
CA GLU A 201 8.20 -17.36 -16.92
C GLU A 201 6.80 -17.82 -16.49
N LYS A 202 6.08 -18.56 -17.35
CA LYS A 202 4.78 -19.16 -17.00
C LYS A 202 4.90 -20.11 -15.82
N THR A 203 5.94 -20.96 -15.83
CA THR A 203 6.20 -21.92 -14.75
C THR A 203 6.51 -21.22 -13.44
N LEU A 204 7.31 -20.16 -13.46
CA LEU A 204 7.63 -19.34 -12.30
C LEU A 204 6.36 -18.68 -11.73
N ARG A 205 5.57 -17.98 -12.54
CA ARG A 205 4.32 -17.33 -12.11
C ARG A 205 3.33 -18.33 -11.51
N PHE A 206 3.15 -19.47 -12.15
CA PHE A 206 2.31 -20.55 -11.63
C PHE A 206 2.81 -21.07 -10.28
N SER A 207 4.12 -21.25 -10.14
CA SER A 207 4.75 -21.71 -8.90
C SER A 207 4.60 -20.67 -7.79
N LEU A 208 4.77 -19.38 -8.07
CA LEU A 208 4.57 -18.28 -7.12
C LEU A 208 3.11 -18.22 -6.63
N LYS A 209 2.14 -18.33 -7.55
CA LYS A 209 0.72 -18.42 -7.19
C LYS A 209 0.46 -19.61 -6.26
N THR A 210 0.94 -20.79 -6.65
CA THR A 210 0.79 -22.04 -5.87
C THR A 210 1.43 -21.92 -4.48
N PHE A 211 2.58 -21.26 -4.38
CA PHE A 211 3.27 -20.99 -3.13
C PHE A 211 2.43 -20.12 -2.20
N LEU A 212 1.93 -18.99 -2.71
CA LEU A 212 1.14 -18.02 -1.94
C LEU A 212 -0.22 -18.57 -1.48
N GLU A 213 -0.83 -19.47 -2.25
CA GLU A 213 -2.06 -20.17 -1.85
C GLU A 213 -1.83 -21.13 -0.68
N LYS A 214 -0.62 -21.70 -0.57
CA LYS A 214 -0.21 -22.61 0.52
C LYS A 214 0.29 -21.89 1.76
N LEU A 215 0.67 -20.61 1.66
CA LEU A 215 1.16 -19.85 2.81
C LEU A 215 0.06 -19.62 3.87
N PRO A 216 0.43 -19.63 5.16
CA PRO A 216 -0.47 -19.16 6.22
C PRO A 216 -0.94 -17.73 5.94
N SER A 217 -2.22 -17.46 6.21
CA SER A 217 -2.84 -16.15 5.95
C SER A 217 -2.07 -14.98 6.57
N GLU A 218 -1.50 -15.18 7.77
CA GLU A 218 -0.67 -14.18 8.45
C GLU A 218 0.58 -13.79 7.64
N ARG A 219 1.28 -14.76 7.07
CA ARG A 219 2.49 -14.51 6.27
C ARG A 219 2.14 -13.84 4.93
N ARG A 220 1.05 -14.29 4.30
CA ARG A 220 0.54 -13.69 3.05
C ARG A 220 0.16 -12.22 3.23
N VAL A 221 -0.50 -11.86 4.33
CA VAL A 221 -0.86 -10.46 4.64
C VAL A 221 0.36 -9.57 4.92
N ARG A 222 1.50 -10.14 5.31
CA ARG A 222 2.77 -9.39 5.42
C ARG A 222 3.44 -9.18 4.07
N ILE A 223 3.46 -10.20 3.22
CA ILE A 223 4.19 -10.18 1.95
C ILE A 223 3.53 -9.27 0.91
N LEU A 224 2.22 -9.39 0.71
CA LEU A 224 1.54 -8.66 -0.39
C LEU A 224 1.71 -7.13 -0.29
N PRO A 225 1.54 -6.49 0.89
CA PRO A 225 1.79 -5.06 1.02
C PRO A 225 3.24 -4.64 0.86
N LEU A 226 4.22 -5.56 1.01
CA LEU A 226 5.63 -5.26 0.74
C LEU A 226 5.86 -5.16 -0.77
N ALA A 227 5.27 -6.06 -1.56
CA ALA A 227 5.42 -6.05 -3.02
C ALA A 227 4.90 -4.74 -3.62
N ASP A 228 3.75 -4.24 -3.15
CA ASP A 228 3.18 -2.96 -3.61
C ASP A 228 4.12 -1.75 -3.37
N ARG A 229 4.92 -1.82 -2.30
CA ARG A 229 5.80 -0.72 -1.87
C ARG A 229 7.20 -0.77 -2.49
N LEU A 230 7.56 -1.85 -3.17
CA LEU A 230 8.85 -1.99 -3.82
C LEU A 230 8.91 -1.07 -5.06
N VAL A 231 9.98 -0.30 -5.13
CA VAL A 231 10.31 0.51 -6.32
C VAL A 231 11.08 -0.37 -7.30
N GLU A 232 10.69 -0.34 -8.57
CA GLU A 232 11.46 -0.96 -9.66
C GLU A 232 12.74 -0.16 -9.90
N GLU A 233 13.88 -0.84 -10.03
CA GLU A 233 15.15 -0.24 -10.48
C GLU A 233 15.24 -0.21 -11.99
#